data_AF-A0A5B0FZB2-F1
#
_entry.id   AF-A0A5B0FZB2-F1
#
_cell.length_a   1.000
_cell.length_b   1.000
_cell.length_c   1.000
_cell.angle_alpha   90.00
_cell.angle_beta   90.00
_cell.angle_gamma   90.00
#
_symmetry.space_group_name_H-M   'P 1'
#
loop_
_entity.id
_entity.type
_entity.pdbx_description
1 polymer ?
#
loop_
_entity_poly.entity_id
_entity_poly.type
_entity_poly.pdbx_seq_one_letter_code
_entity_poly.pdbx_strand_id
1 'polypeptide(L)'
;RHLISHRELALMKPDAILVNISRGPVVDEPALIEALQNNRIRGAGLDVYEKEPLAESPLFQLKNAVTLPHIGSATNETREAMANR
;
A
#
# COMPACT_ATOMS: atom_id res chain seq x y z
N ARG A 1 3.79 1.76 -14.31
CA ARG A 1 4.60 1.57 -13.08
C ARG A 1 4.87 2.94 -12.49
N HIS A 2 4.82 3.09 -11.16
CA HIS A 2 5.00 4.31 -10.37
C HIS A 2 4.12 5.46 -10.88
N LEU A 3 2.82 5.18 -11.02
CA LEU A 3 1.82 6.20 -11.36
C LEU A 3 1.65 7.21 -10.21
N ILE A 4 1.89 6.75 -8.98
CA ILE A 4 1.89 7.57 -7.77
C ILE A 4 3.33 7.61 -7.25
N SER A 5 3.98 8.77 -7.36
CA SER A 5 5.29 9.03 -6.76
C SER A 5 5.28 10.42 -6.07
N HIS A 6 6.45 10.99 -5.78
CA HIS A 6 6.64 12.24 -5.06
C HIS A 6 5.72 13.37 -5.53
N ARG A 7 5.56 13.54 -6.85
CA ARG A 7 4.72 14.59 -7.43
C ARG A 7 3.26 14.40 -7.07
N GLU A 8 2.70 13.22 -7.31
CA GLU A 8 1.30 12.92 -7.03
C GLU A 8 1.00 12.97 -5.53
N LEU A 9 1.89 12.43 -4.69
CA LEU A 9 1.80 12.50 -3.23
C LEU A 9 1.86 13.96 -2.74
N ALA A 10 2.67 14.82 -3.36
CA ALA A 10 2.71 16.24 -3.06
C ALA A 10 1.41 16.97 -3.47
N LEU A 11 0.68 16.50 -4.47
CA LEU A 11 -0.59 17.10 -4.86
C LEU A 11 -1.77 16.68 -3.96
N MET A 12 -1.59 15.67 -3.11
CA MET A 12 -2.63 15.22 -2.18
C MET A 12 -2.87 16.23 -1.06
N LYS A 13 -4.09 16.22 -0.52
CA LYS A 13 -4.42 16.99 0.68
C LYS A 13 -3.68 16.43 1.90
N PRO A 14 -3.33 17.26 2.90
CA PRO A 14 -2.67 16.80 4.11
C PRO A 14 -3.47 15.75 4.91
N ASP A 15 -4.79 15.76 4.79
CA ASP A 15 -5.69 14.84 5.46
C ASP A 15 -5.99 13.55 4.68
N ALA A 16 -5.42 13.39 3.48
CA ALA A 16 -5.71 12.26 2.60
C ALA A 16 -5.13 10.94 3.14
N ILE A 17 -5.81 9.83 2.82
CA ILE A 17 -5.35 8.47 3.08
C ILE A 17 -5.22 7.74 1.74
N LEU A 18 -4.05 7.17 1.46
CA LEU A 18 -3.81 6.38 0.26
C LEU A 18 -4.12 4.90 0.53
N VAL A 19 -4.94 4.26 -0.29
CA VAL A 19 -5.19 2.81 -0.20
C VAL A 19 -4.73 2.11 -1.47
N ASN A 20 -3.91 1.07 -1.35
CA ASN A 20 -3.50 0.25 -2.50
C ASN A 20 -3.74 -1.24 -2.24
N ILE A 21 -4.68 -1.80 -3.02
CA ILE A 21 -5.01 -3.23 -3.09
C ILE A 21 -4.84 -3.80 -4.50
N SER A 22 -4.20 -3.03 -5.39
CA SER A 22 -4.09 -3.37 -6.83
C SER A 22 -2.81 -4.16 -7.11
N ARG A 23 -1.70 -3.47 -7.35
CA ARG A 23 -0.35 -3.99 -7.51
C ARG A 23 0.62 -3.04 -6.84
N GLY A 24 1.66 -3.57 -6.19
CA GLY A 24 2.68 -2.79 -5.52
C GLY A 24 3.31 -1.71 -6.41
N PRO A 25 3.84 -2.06 -7.61
CA PRO A 25 4.51 -1.12 -8.50
C PRO A 25 3.63 -0.01 -9.11
N VAL A 26 2.36 0.14 -8.70
CA VAL A 26 1.57 1.34 -9.01
C VAL A 26 2.08 2.54 -8.20
N VAL A 27 2.52 2.30 -6.98
CA VAL A 27 3.06 3.31 -6.07
C VAL A 27 4.58 3.14 -5.98
N ASP A 28 5.30 4.25 -6.04
CA ASP A 28 6.72 4.32 -5.69
C ASP A 28 6.84 4.21 -4.16
N GLU A 29 7.26 3.03 -3.68
CA GLU A 29 7.21 2.69 -2.25
C GLU A 29 8.13 3.60 -1.39
N PRO A 30 9.39 3.89 -1.79
CA PRO A 30 10.21 4.89 -1.10
C PRO A 30 9.54 6.26 -0.99
N ALA A 31 8.92 6.75 -2.06
CA ALA A 31 8.22 8.05 -2.06
C ALA A 31 7.05 8.06 -1.07
N LEU A 32 6.30 6.96 -1.00
CA LEU A 32 5.21 6.81 -0.04
C LEU A 32 5.73 6.79 1.40
N ILE A 33 6.80 6.04 1.69
CA ILE A 33 7.40 5.97 3.03
C ILE A 33 7.84 7.36 3.48
N GLU A 34 8.52 8.12 2.61
CA GLU A 34 8.93 9.49 2.92
C GLU A 34 7.71 10.38 3.19
N ALA A 35 6.68 10.32 2.34
CA ALA A 35 5.46 11.11 2.52
C ALA A 35 4.76 10.81 3.85
N LEU A 36 4.77 9.55 4.30
CA LEU A 36 4.19 9.13 5.58
C LEU A 36 5.04 9.57 6.78
N GLN A 37 6.36 9.42 6.70
CA GLN A 37 7.30 9.87 7.73
C GLN A 37 7.21 11.39 7.97
N ASN A 38 7.07 12.14 6.89
CA ASN A 38 6.95 13.60 6.91
C ASN A 38 5.50 14.10 7.15
N ASN A 39 4.55 13.20 7.41
CA ASN A 39 3.12 13.53 7.58
C ASN A 39 2.55 14.39 6.41
N ARG A 40 3.04 14.18 5.19
CA ARG A 40 2.54 14.85 3.98
C ARG A 40 1.10 14.46 3.67
N ILE A 41 0.77 13.19 3.93
CA ILE A 41 -0.57 12.65 3.91
C ILE A 41 -0.87 12.03 5.27
N ARG A 42 -2.15 11.89 5.61
CA ARG A 42 -2.60 11.39 6.92
C ARG A 42 -2.18 9.96 7.16
N GLY A 43 -2.17 9.11 6.13
CA GLY A 43 -1.79 7.71 6.28
C GLY A 43 -1.93 6.87 5.02
N ALA A 44 -1.65 5.58 5.14
CA ALA A 44 -1.82 4.61 4.07
C ALA A 44 -2.34 3.24 4.55
N GLY A 45 -3.11 2.57 3.70
CA GLY A 45 -3.52 1.18 3.85
C GLY A 45 -3.06 0.36 2.66
N LEU A 46 -2.23 -0.65 2.88
CA LEU A 46 -1.53 -1.40 1.84
C LEU A 46 -1.78 -2.90 1.99
N ASP A 47 -2.14 -3.55 0.90
CA ASP A 47 -2.17 -5.03 0.81
C ASP A 47 -1.11 -5.57 -0.17
N VAL A 48 -0.46 -4.68 -0.95
CA VAL A 48 0.48 -5.04 -2.01
C VAL A 48 1.73 -4.15 -1.98
N TYR A 49 2.88 -4.69 -2.40
CA TYR A 49 4.20 -4.04 -2.26
C TYR A 49 5.06 -4.23 -3.51
N GLU A 50 6.06 -3.38 -3.74
CA GLU A 50 6.92 -3.51 -4.93
C GLU A 50 7.68 -4.83 -4.95
N LYS A 51 8.09 -5.30 -3.76
CA LYS A 51 8.70 -6.60 -3.55
C LYS A 51 7.92 -7.36 -2.49
N GLU A 52 7.42 -8.53 -2.87
CA GLU A 52 6.67 -9.42 -1.98
C GLU A 52 7.43 -10.75 -1.82
N PRO A 53 7.39 -11.37 -0.62
CA PRO A 53 6.72 -10.93 0.60
C PRO A 53 7.47 -9.79 1.31
N LEU A 54 6.73 -8.97 2.06
CA LEU A 54 7.30 -7.89 2.86
C LEU A 54 7.83 -8.45 4.19
N ALA A 55 9.09 -8.86 4.21
CA ALA A 55 9.73 -9.40 5.41
C ALA A 55 10.18 -8.31 6.38
N GLU A 56 10.73 -7.22 5.87
CA GLU A 56 11.21 -6.06 6.62
C GLU A 56 10.78 -4.79 5.88
N SER A 57 10.30 -3.78 6.60
CA SER A 57 9.91 -2.49 6.01
C SER A 57 9.83 -1.38 7.06
N PRO A 58 10.23 -0.14 6.73
CA PRO A 58 9.93 1.03 7.55
C PRO A 58 8.43 1.19 7.86
N LEU A 59 7.55 0.72 6.97
CA LEU A 59 6.10 0.78 7.13
C LEU A 59 5.62 0.15 8.45
N PHE A 60 6.31 -0.88 8.95
CA PHE A 60 5.95 -1.55 10.21
C PHE A 60 6.11 -0.68 11.46
N GLN A 61 6.91 0.39 11.38
CA GLN A 61 7.14 1.32 12.49
C GLN A 61 6.25 2.57 12.41
N LEU A 62 5.55 2.77 11.28
CA LEU A 62 4.74 3.95 11.03
C LEU A 62 3.35 3.80 11.63
N LYS A 63 3.01 4.64 12.61
CA LYS A 63 1.68 4.66 13.27
C LYS A 63 0.54 5.03 12.31
N ASN A 64 0.87 5.61 11.16
CA ASN A 64 -0.06 6.03 10.12
C ASN A 64 -0.05 5.09 8.89
N ALA A 65 0.45 3.87 9.04
CA ALA A 65 0.39 2.84 8.02
C ALA A 65 -0.30 1.57 8.56
N VAL A 66 -1.15 0.95 7.73
CA VAL A 66 -1.68 -0.39 7.96
C VAL A 66 -1.23 -1.27 6.79
N THR A 67 -0.57 -2.39 7.12
CA THR A 67 0.01 -3.31 6.14
C THR A 67 -0.63 -4.70 6.28
N LEU A 68 -1.06 -5.27 5.16
CA LEU A 68 -1.58 -6.63 5.04
C LEU A 68 -0.75 -7.44 4.02
N PRO A 69 -0.65 -8.78 4.15
CA PRO A 69 0.21 -9.60 3.31
C PRO A 69 -0.51 -10.17 2.07
N HIS A 70 -1.03 -9.31 1.19
CA HIS A 70 -1.69 -9.66 -0.08
C HIS A 70 -2.86 -10.65 0.10
N ILE A 71 -3.76 -10.30 1.02
CA ILE A 71 -4.90 -11.13 1.43
C ILE A 71 -6.24 -10.65 0.87
N GLY A 72 -6.26 -9.74 -0.11
CA GLY A 72 -7.50 -9.20 -0.68
C GLY A 72 -8.51 -10.25 -1.18
N SER A 73 -8.06 -11.42 -1.64
CA SER A 73 -8.93 -12.55 -2.03
C SER A 73 -8.92 -13.72 -1.04
N ALA A 74 -8.35 -13.55 0.15
CA ALA A 74 -8.16 -14.62 1.14
C ALA A 74 -9.43 -14.91 1.98
N THR A 75 -10.58 -15.09 1.33
CA THR A 75 -11.76 -15.70 1.96
C THR A 75 -11.95 -17.11 1.41
N ASN A 76 -12.59 -17.99 2.20
CA ASN A 76 -12.87 -19.37 1.78
C ASN A 76 -13.71 -19.38 0.49
N GLU A 77 -14.77 -18.58 0.45
CA GLU A 77 -15.71 -18.48 -0.67
C GLU A 77 -15.01 -18.02 -1.95
N THR A 78 -14.15 -17.00 -1.86
CA THR A 78 -13.44 -16.45 -3.02
C THR A 78 -12.42 -17.46 -3.55
N ARG A 79 -11.64 -18.09 -2.66
CA ARG A 79 -10.63 -19.07 -3.06
C ARG A 79 -11.24 -20.34 -3.63
N GLU A 80 -12.35 -20.83 -3.07
CA GLU A 80 -13.10 -21.97 -3.59
C GLU A 80 -13.68 -21.67 -4.99
N ALA A 81 -14.33 -20.52 -5.16
CA ALA A 81 -14.87 -20.12 -6.46
C ALA A 81 -13.80 -19.95 -7.55
N MET A 82 -12.59 -19.52 -7.19
CA MET A 82 -11.46 -19.42 -8.12
C MET A 82 -10.89 -20.80 -8.51
N ALA A 83 -10.85 -21.74 -7.57
CA ALA A 83 -10.31 -23.09 -7.81
C ALA A 83 -11.26 -23.97 -8.63
N ASN A 84 -12.57 -23.74 -8.47
CA ASN A 84 -13.62 -24.54 -9.12
C ASN A 84 -14.15 -23.93 -10.44
N ARG A 85 -13.50 -22.87 -10.94
CA ARG A 85 -13.77 -22.27 -12.25
C ARG A 85 -12.78 -22.77 -13.30
#